data_AF-A0A564Q8F8-F1
#
_entry.id   AF-A0A564Q8F8-F1
#
_cell.length_a   1.000
_cell.length_b   1.000
_cell.length_c   1.000
_cell.angle_alpha   90.00
_cell.angle_beta   90.00
_cell.angle_gamma   90.00
#
_symmetry.space_group_name_H-M   'P 1'
#
loop_
_entity.id
_entity.type
_entity.pdbx_description
1 polymer ?
#
loop_
_entity_poly.entity_id
_entity_poly.type
_entity_poly.pdbx_seq_one_letter_code
_entity_poly.pdbx_strand_id
1 'polypeptide(L)'
;METTKEIGPLVDKHWAGLREAKEKGEKVAWASGPSFIYPYATPNMACHFMAGYSSYCGGRRMGDEVLKAAETYGDIPDTCSYHRLHTGMVRVIIKGIPITRDG
;
A
#
# COMPACT_ATOMS: atom_id res chain seq x y z
N MET A 1 21.58 -6.94 -16.43
CA MET A 1 20.37 -7.03 -15.59
C MET A 1 20.50 -6.09 -14.37
N GLU A 2 20.96 -4.85 -14.59
CA GLU A 2 21.19 -3.86 -13.52
C GLU A 2 19.90 -3.09 -13.19
N THR A 3 19.11 -2.74 -14.20
CA THR A 3 17.85 -1.97 -14.07
C THR A 3 16.81 -2.61 -13.14
N THR A 4 16.78 -3.94 -13.02
CA THR A 4 15.83 -4.63 -12.12
C THR A 4 16.15 -4.43 -10.64
N LYS A 5 17.41 -4.15 -10.29
CA LYS A 5 17.82 -3.89 -8.90
C LYS A 5 17.32 -2.53 -8.40
N GLU A 6 17.12 -1.58 -9.30
CA GLU A 6 16.68 -0.22 -8.98
C GLU A 6 15.17 -0.11 -8.74
N ILE A 7 14.37 -1.10 -9.19
CA ILE A 7 12.91 -1.09 -9.04
C ILE A 7 12.50 -1.08 -7.57
N GLY A 8 13.16 -1.88 -6.71
CA GLY A 8 12.84 -1.93 -5.27
C GLY A 8 12.91 -0.56 -4.59
N PRO A 9 14.05 0.14 -4.68
CA PRO A 9 14.20 1.51 -4.18
C PRO A 9 13.23 2.53 -4.80
N LEU A 10 12.94 2.43 -6.10
CA LEU A 10 11.96 3.32 -6.75
C LEU A 10 10.56 3.13 -6.19
N VAL A 11 10.14 1.88 -5.96
CA VAL A 11 8.85 1.55 -5.35
C VAL A 11 8.80 2.03 -3.89
N ASP A 12 9.88 1.87 -3.12
CA ASP A 12 9.98 2.43 -1.76
C ASP A 12 9.80 3.95 -1.76
N LYS A 13 10.50 4.64 -2.66
CA LYS A 13 10.42 6.08 -2.78
C LYS A 13 9.00 6.53 -3.12
N HIS A 14 8.30 5.82 -4.00
CA HIS A 14 6.90 6.09 -4.33
C HIS A 14 6.01 6.02 -3.07
N TRP A 15 6.08 4.93 -2.29
CA TRP A 15 5.25 4.76 -1.10
C TRP A 15 5.63 5.69 0.06
N ALA A 16 6.92 5.99 0.22
CA ALA A 16 7.39 7.00 1.17
C ALA A 16 6.86 8.40 0.82
N GLY A 17 6.90 8.75 -0.47
CA GLY A 17 6.44 10.03 -0.98
C GLY A 17 4.96 10.32 -0.66
N LEU A 18 4.10 9.30 -0.56
CA LEU A 18 2.69 9.49 -0.17
C LEU A 18 2.54 10.06 1.24
N ARG A 19 3.49 9.80 2.15
CA ARG A 19 3.48 10.35 3.52
C ARG A 19 3.83 11.83 3.54
N GLU A 20 4.68 12.24 2.60
CA GLU A 20 5.15 13.63 2.43
C GLU A 20 4.21 14.46 1.52
N ALA A 21 3.30 13.81 0.80
CA ALA A 21 2.43 14.47 -0.19
C ALA A 21 1.67 15.67 0.41
N LYS A 22 1.14 15.53 1.63
CA LYS A 22 0.44 16.61 2.32
C LYS A 22 1.35 17.81 2.61
N GLU A 23 2.61 17.56 2.97
CA GLU A 23 3.60 18.61 3.25
C GLU A 23 4.01 19.35 1.97
N LYS A 24 3.99 18.65 0.83
CA LYS A 24 4.25 19.20 -0.51
C LYS A 24 3.07 19.97 -1.11
N GLY A 25 1.92 20.02 -0.41
CA GLY A 25 0.69 20.63 -0.91
C GLY A 25 -0.07 19.76 -1.92
N GLU A 26 0.27 18.49 -2.03
CA GLU A 26 -0.39 17.53 -2.92
C GLU A 26 -1.62 16.90 -2.24
N LYS A 27 -2.60 16.51 -3.05
CA LYS A 27 -3.70 15.62 -2.61
C LYS A 27 -3.30 14.16 -2.79
N VAL A 28 -3.79 13.26 -1.93
CA VAL A 28 -3.62 11.81 -2.11
C VAL A 28 -4.96 11.19 -2.47
N ALA A 29 -5.10 10.74 -3.73
CA ALA A 29 -6.28 10.03 -4.18
C ALA A 29 -6.12 8.52 -3.97
N TRP A 30 -7.15 7.88 -3.40
CA TRP A 30 -7.20 6.43 -3.28
C TRP A 30 -7.96 5.84 -4.46
N ALA A 31 -7.38 4.87 -5.14
CA ALA A 31 -7.96 4.25 -6.32
C ALA A 31 -8.06 2.73 -6.19
N SER A 32 -9.27 2.21 -6.36
CA SER A 32 -9.58 0.78 -6.45
C SER A 32 -9.85 0.41 -7.92
N GLY A 33 -8.86 -0.17 -8.59
CA GLY A 33 -8.98 -0.59 -10.00
C GLY A 33 -8.52 0.46 -11.02
N PRO A 34 -8.93 0.35 -12.29
CA PRO A 34 -8.27 0.99 -13.44
C PRO A 34 -8.32 2.53 -13.44
N SER A 35 -9.13 3.14 -12.58
CA SER A 35 -9.19 4.60 -12.40
C SER A 35 -7.91 5.20 -11.81
N PHE A 36 -6.95 4.39 -11.35
CA PHE A 36 -5.66 4.84 -10.80
C PHE A 36 -4.87 5.74 -11.76
N ILE A 37 -5.09 5.63 -13.08
CA ILE A 37 -4.40 6.45 -14.08
C ILE A 37 -4.76 7.94 -13.95
N TYR A 38 -5.98 8.27 -13.52
CA TYR A 38 -6.42 9.66 -13.41
C TYR A 38 -5.66 10.43 -12.31
N PRO A 39 -5.52 9.90 -11.07
CA PRO A 39 -4.61 10.47 -10.09
C PRO A 39 -3.20 10.73 -10.61
N TYR A 40 -2.57 9.76 -11.27
CA TYR A 40 -1.20 9.94 -11.77
C TYR A 40 -1.07 10.97 -12.88
N ALA A 41 -2.12 11.17 -13.68
CA ALA A 41 -2.14 12.16 -14.75
C ALA A 41 -2.53 13.58 -14.28
N THR A 42 -2.95 13.74 -13.02
CA THR A 42 -3.44 15.01 -12.49
C THR A 42 -2.31 15.77 -11.78
N PRO A 43 -2.06 17.04 -12.13
CA PRO A 43 -1.08 17.87 -11.43
C PRO A 43 -1.38 17.98 -9.92
N ASN A 44 -0.32 17.94 -9.10
CA ASN A 44 -0.39 18.06 -7.64
C ASN A 44 -1.28 16.99 -6.95
N MET A 45 -1.34 15.80 -7.54
CA MET A 45 -2.05 14.65 -6.98
C MET A 45 -1.17 13.41 -6.97
N ALA A 46 -1.00 12.83 -5.79
CA ALA A 46 -0.41 11.53 -5.60
C ALA A 46 -1.50 10.45 -5.59
N CYS A 47 -1.13 9.21 -5.92
CA CYS A 47 -2.06 8.08 -5.98
C CYS A 47 -1.69 7.00 -4.97
N HIS A 48 -2.63 6.66 -4.10
CA HIS A 48 -2.63 5.41 -3.35
C HIS A 48 -3.41 4.37 -4.16
N PHE A 49 -2.72 3.68 -5.08
CA PHE A 49 -3.35 2.60 -5.85
C PHE A 49 -3.39 1.32 -5.02
N MET A 50 -4.60 0.85 -4.73
CA MET A 50 -4.78 -0.20 -3.73
C MET A 50 -4.07 -1.51 -4.11
N ALA A 51 -4.33 -2.08 -5.29
CA ALA A 51 -3.65 -3.31 -5.69
C ALA A 51 -2.12 -3.15 -5.77
N GLY A 52 -1.63 -1.94 -6.07
CA GLY A 52 -0.21 -1.59 -6.01
C GLY A 52 0.34 -1.69 -4.59
N TYR A 53 -0.38 -1.15 -3.59
CA TYR A 53 0.04 -1.20 -2.19
C TYR A 53 0.06 -2.64 -1.67
N SER A 54 -0.96 -3.43 -2.00
CA SER A 54 -1.00 -4.84 -1.65
C SER A 54 0.19 -5.62 -2.21
N SER A 55 0.53 -5.37 -3.48
CA SER A 55 1.70 -6.01 -4.11
C SER A 55 3.01 -5.57 -3.45
N TYR A 56 3.10 -4.31 -3.03
CA TYR A 56 4.25 -3.82 -2.26
C TYR A 56 4.38 -4.52 -0.90
N CYS A 57 3.28 -4.68 -0.15
CA CYS A 57 3.28 -5.44 1.10
C CYS A 57 3.78 -6.88 0.89
N GLY A 58 3.32 -7.55 -0.17
CA GLY A 58 3.78 -8.89 -0.54
C GLY A 58 5.28 -8.92 -0.86
N GLY A 59 5.76 -7.99 -1.69
CA GLY A 59 7.19 -7.89 -2.04
C GLY A 59 8.12 -7.58 -0.86
N ARG A 60 7.57 -7.03 0.23
CA ARG A 60 8.30 -6.72 1.47
C ARG A 60 8.05 -7.70 2.60
N ARG A 61 7.41 -8.84 2.31
CA ARG A 61 7.08 -9.90 3.29
C ARG A 61 6.27 -9.39 4.49
N MET A 62 5.54 -8.29 4.31
CA MET A 62 4.63 -7.73 5.33
C MET A 62 3.20 -8.25 5.17
N GLY A 63 2.92 -9.01 4.10
CA GLY A 63 1.56 -9.39 3.72
C GLY A 63 0.83 -10.24 4.77
N ASP A 64 1.50 -11.25 5.32
CA ASP A 64 0.86 -12.25 6.19
C ASP A 64 0.34 -11.64 7.49
N GLU A 65 1.14 -10.78 8.12
CA GLU A 65 0.75 -10.09 9.36
C GLU A 65 -0.43 -9.15 9.14
N VAL A 66 -0.43 -8.44 8.01
CA VAL A 66 -1.52 -7.52 7.64
C VAL A 66 -2.80 -8.30 7.31
N LEU A 67 -2.70 -9.43 6.60
CA LEU A 67 -3.84 -10.31 6.32
C LEU A 67 -4.43 -10.91 7.60
N LYS A 68 -3.57 -11.37 8.51
CA LYS A 68 -4.00 -11.86 9.82
C LYS A 68 -4.72 -10.78 10.61
N ALA A 69 -4.25 -9.54 10.56
CA ALA A 69 -4.96 -8.42 11.15
C ALA A 69 -6.35 -8.24 10.51
N ALA A 70 -6.47 -8.30 9.18
CA ALA A 70 -7.77 -8.19 8.50
C ALA A 70 -8.78 -9.26 9.00
N GLU A 71 -8.35 -10.53 9.03
CA GLU A 71 -9.19 -11.65 9.46
C GLU A 71 -9.59 -11.55 10.93
N THR A 72 -8.65 -11.17 11.80
CA THR A 72 -8.92 -10.96 13.24
C THR A 72 -10.01 -9.92 13.48
N TYR A 73 -10.18 -8.97 12.57
CA TYR A 73 -11.13 -7.86 12.68
C TYR A 73 -12.33 -7.96 11.73
N GLY A 74 -12.59 -9.16 11.19
CA GLY A 74 -13.89 -9.51 10.58
C GLY A 74 -13.87 -9.77 9.06
N ASP A 75 -12.73 -9.64 8.39
CA ASP A 75 -12.66 -10.01 6.97
C ASP A 75 -12.67 -11.53 6.80
N ILE A 76 -13.47 -12.01 5.85
CA ILE A 76 -13.56 -13.45 5.53
C ILE A 76 -12.31 -13.85 4.73
N PRO A 77 -11.63 -14.97 5.04
CA PRO A 77 -10.42 -15.42 4.31
C PRO A 77 -10.60 -15.54 2.79
N ASP A 78 -11.79 -15.90 2.32
CA ASP A 78 -12.12 -16.02 0.89
C ASP A 78 -12.28 -14.66 0.18
N THR A 79 -12.26 -13.55 0.91
CA THR A 79 -12.24 -12.21 0.33
C THR A 79 -10.89 -11.98 -0.36
N CYS A 80 -10.90 -11.28 -1.49
CA CYS A 80 -9.68 -10.95 -2.24
C CYS A 80 -8.57 -10.41 -1.31
N SER A 81 -7.37 -10.97 -1.39
CA SER A 81 -6.24 -10.58 -0.55
C SER A 81 -5.87 -9.10 -0.72
N TYR A 82 -6.11 -8.50 -1.89
CA TYR A 82 -5.93 -7.06 -2.09
C TYR A 82 -6.86 -6.23 -1.20
N HIS A 83 -8.14 -6.63 -1.10
CA HIS A 83 -9.08 -5.97 -0.18
C HIS A 83 -8.62 -6.15 1.28
N ARG A 84 -8.31 -7.39 1.67
CA ARG A 84 -7.87 -7.72 3.03
C ARG A 84 -6.59 -7.01 3.45
N LEU A 85 -5.64 -6.82 2.54
CA LEU A 85 -4.43 -6.05 2.82
C LEU A 85 -4.72 -4.56 3.10
N HIS A 86 -5.80 -4.00 2.55
CA HIS A 86 -6.17 -2.60 2.78
C HIS A 86 -6.89 -2.42 4.10
N THR A 87 -7.91 -3.22 4.35
CA THR A 87 -8.64 -3.24 5.62
C THR A 87 -7.68 -3.60 6.76
N GLY A 88 -6.86 -4.62 6.57
CA GLY A 88 -5.79 -5.04 7.47
C GLY A 88 -4.80 -3.91 7.80
N MET A 89 -4.30 -3.18 6.80
CA MET A 89 -3.41 -2.03 7.02
C MET A 89 -4.07 -0.98 7.93
N VAL A 90 -5.34 -0.65 7.68
CA VAL A 90 -6.08 0.30 8.51
C VAL A 90 -6.18 -0.21 9.96
N ARG A 91 -6.42 -1.52 10.16
CA ARG A 91 -6.45 -2.12 11.50
C ARG A 91 -5.10 -2.07 12.19
N VAL A 92 -4.02 -2.42 11.49
CA VAL A 92 -2.65 -2.37 11.98
C VAL A 92 -2.31 -0.97 12.49
N ILE A 93 -2.65 0.07 11.71
CA ILE A 93 -2.41 1.47 12.08
C ILE A 93 -3.25 1.86 13.31
N ILE A 94 -4.56 1.63 13.29
CA ILE A 94 -5.47 2.04 14.37
C ILE A 94 -5.12 1.35 15.69
N LYS A 95 -4.65 0.10 15.64
CA LYS A 95 -4.38 -0.73 16.82
C LYS A 95 -2.90 -0.75 17.24
N GLY A 96 -2.02 -0.10 16.49
CA GLY A 96 -0.58 -0.10 16.76
C GLY A 96 0.04 -1.49 16.70
N ILE A 97 -0.43 -2.35 15.79
CA ILE A 97 0.12 -3.71 15.64
C ILE A 97 1.52 -3.58 15.03
N PRO A 98 2.58 -4.10 15.67
CA PRO A 98 3.91 -4.08 15.09
C PRO A 98 3.93 -4.95 13.83
N ILE A 99 4.56 -4.45 12.76
CA ILE A 99 4.82 -5.22 11.53
C ILE A 99 6.31 -5.52 11.48
N THR A 100 6.67 -6.79 11.39
CA THR A 100 8.07 -7.21 11.28
C THR A 100 8.64 -6.68 9.96
N ARG A 101 9.72 -5.91 10.04
CA ARG A 101 10.43 -5.38 8.85
C ARG A 101 11.50 -6.33 8.31
N ASP A 102 11.71 -7.46 8.98
CA ASP A 102 12.80 -8.36 8.70
C ASP A 102 12.40 -9.36 7.60
N GLY A 103 12.80 -9.01 6.38
CA GLY A 103 12.97 -9.95 5.27
C GLY A 103 14.45 -10.20 5.01
#